data_AF-A0A645C3H5-F1
#
_entry.id   AF-A0A645C3H5-F1
#
_cell.length_a   1.000
_cell.length_b   1.000
_cell.length_c   1.000
_cell.angle_alpha   90.00
_cell.angle_beta   90.00
_cell.angle_gamma   90.00
#
_symmetry.space_group_name_H-M   'P 1'
#
loop_
_entity.id
_entity.type
_entity.pdbx_description
1 polymer ?
#
loop_
_entity_poly.entity_id
_entity_poly.type
_entity_poly.pdbx_seq_one_letter_code
_entity_poly.pdbx_strand_id
1 'polypeptide(L)'
;MDIDIDAQRPVLHGGYGGHGGPWAIHYALRWISEMYPQLHIPISGCGGVVEGSDIVKYILAGSTTVQVCFLVYTYGYSVIEKLNRDLLSYMDKHGYHSIGEFRGVVTGDRIKSLRDVSRAKTQIAVIDPDKCVGCKRCTDICIYDGIDFCPGSKNASINPKCDGCGLCPSFCPKGAISMTAR
;
A
#
# COMPACT_ATOMS: atom_id res chain seq x y z
N MET A 1 -10.91 19.12 -5.02
CA MET A 1 -11.69 20.27 -4.52
C MET A 1 -11.86 20.06 -3.04
N ASP A 2 -11.59 21.10 -2.27
CA ASP A 2 -11.88 21.12 -0.84
C ASP A 2 -12.93 22.20 -0.57
N ILE A 3 -13.70 22.03 0.50
CA ILE A 3 -14.87 22.87 0.82
C ILE A 3 -14.70 23.43 2.23
N ASP A 4 -14.75 24.76 2.33
CA ASP A 4 -14.87 25.43 3.62
C ASP A 4 -16.30 25.19 4.13
N ILE A 5 -16.43 24.40 5.20
CA ILE A 5 -17.73 23.97 5.72
C ILE A 5 -18.50 25.10 6.40
N ASP A 6 -17.79 26.09 6.94
CA ASP A 6 -18.40 27.21 7.64
C ASP A 6 -18.80 28.30 6.65
N ALA A 7 -17.92 28.60 5.69
CA ALA A 7 -18.20 29.57 4.64
C ALA A 7 -19.00 28.98 3.45
N GLN A 8 -19.25 27.67 3.45
CA GLN A 8 -20.00 26.93 2.42
C GLN A 8 -19.55 27.23 0.99
N ARG A 9 -18.24 27.36 0.78
CA ARG A 9 -17.64 27.73 -0.51
C ARG A 9 -16.38 26.91 -0.80
N PRO A 10 -15.97 26.76 -2.07
CA PRO A 10 -14.72 26.08 -2.38
C PRO A 10 -13.52 26.83 -1.79
N VAL A 11 -12.56 26.07 -1.26
CA VAL A 11 -11.26 26.60 -0.80
C VAL A 11 -10.43 27.06 -2.02
N LEU A 12 -9.45 27.93 -1.80
CA LEU A 12 -8.58 28.54 -2.82
C LEU A 12 -9.33 29.49 -3.77
N HIS A 13 -9.11 29.35 -5.08
CA HIS A 13 -9.59 30.22 -6.14
C HIS A 13 -11.03 29.91 -6.58
N GLY A 14 -11.82 29.22 -5.75
CA GLY A 14 -13.24 28.95 -6.02
C GLY A 14 -13.52 27.82 -7.02
N GLY A 15 -12.52 27.02 -7.41
CA GLY A 15 -12.66 25.96 -8.42
C GLY A 15 -11.97 24.64 -8.08
N TYR A 16 -11.85 23.76 -9.08
CA TYR A 16 -11.13 22.50 -8.94
C TYR A 16 -9.61 22.73 -8.94
N GLY A 17 -8.98 22.56 -7.78
CA GLY A 17 -7.52 22.52 -7.66
C GLY A 17 -6.94 21.12 -7.88
N GLY A 18 -5.67 21.07 -8.28
CA GLY A 18 -4.90 19.83 -8.31
C GLY A 18 -4.71 19.27 -6.90
N HIS A 19 -4.87 17.95 -6.76
CA HIS A 19 -4.56 17.23 -5.52
C HIS A 19 -3.36 16.31 -5.73
N GLY A 20 -2.59 16.09 -4.67
CA GLY A 20 -1.48 15.15 -4.67
C GLY A 20 -1.12 14.81 -3.24
N GLY A 21 -0.23 13.85 -3.06
CA GLY A 21 0.13 13.30 -1.75
C GLY A 21 -0.01 11.79 -1.72
N PRO A 22 0.37 11.14 -0.61
CA PRO A 22 0.49 9.69 -0.51
C PRO A 22 -0.75 8.92 -0.97
N TRP A 23 -1.95 9.43 -0.70
CA TRP A 23 -3.22 8.78 -1.04
C TRP A 23 -3.44 8.59 -2.56
N ALA A 24 -2.77 9.38 -3.40
CA ALA A 24 -2.91 9.31 -4.84
C ALA A 24 -2.25 8.06 -5.47
N ILE A 25 -1.34 7.39 -4.75
CA ILE A 25 -0.50 6.33 -5.34
C ILE A 25 -1.31 5.15 -5.88
N HIS A 26 -2.34 4.72 -5.15
CA HIS A 26 -3.13 3.54 -5.53
C HIS A 26 -3.89 3.73 -6.85
N TYR A 27 -4.36 4.95 -7.12
CA TYR A 27 -5.01 5.29 -8.38
C TYR A 27 -4.04 5.22 -9.56
N ALA A 28 -2.85 5.81 -9.40
CA ALA A 28 -1.85 5.81 -10.45
C ALA A 28 -1.34 4.39 -10.77
N LEU A 29 -1.05 3.59 -9.74
CA LEU A 29 -0.64 2.20 -9.92
C LEU A 29 -1.71 1.37 -10.66
N ARG A 30 -2.99 1.52 -10.30
CA ARG A 30 -4.10 0.81 -10.96
C ARG A 30 -4.16 1.08 -12.46
N TRP A 31 -3.99 2.33 -12.87
CA TRP A 31 -4.08 2.69 -14.29
C TRP A 31 -2.83 2.29 -15.06
N ILE A 32 -1.65 2.53 -14.49
CA ILE A 32 -0.38 2.18 -15.15
C ILE A 32 -0.30 0.66 -15.38
N SER A 33 -0.67 -0.15 -14.39
CA SER A 33 -0.61 -1.61 -14.53
C SER A 33 -1.60 -2.18 -15.56
N GLU A 34 -2.70 -1.47 -15.83
CA GLU A 34 -3.69 -1.83 -16.84
C GLU A 34 -3.25 -1.44 -18.25
N MET A 35 -2.70 -0.23 -18.38
CA MET A 35 -2.33 0.34 -19.66
C MET A 35 -1.01 -0.23 -20.18
N TYR A 36 -0.06 -0.53 -19.30
CA TYR A 36 1.29 -0.96 -19.69
C TYR A 36 1.32 -2.10 -20.71
N PRO A 37 0.57 -3.22 -20.55
CA PRO A 37 0.57 -4.31 -21.52
C PRO A 37 0.04 -3.92 -22.91
N GLN A 38 -0.70 -2.82 -23.01
CA GLN A 38 -1.37 -2.35 -24.22
C GLN A 38 -0.62 -1.21 -24.91
N LEU A 39 0.41 -0.65 -24.26
CA LEU A 39 1.17 0.50 -24.74
C LEU A 39 2.59 0.10 -25.15
N HIS A 40 3.05 0.66 -26.26
CA HIS A 40 4.42 0.48 -26.78
C HIS A 40 5.30 1.71 -26.56
N ILE A 41 4.83 2.68 -25.76
CA ILE A 41 5.53 3.92 -25.46
C ILE A 41 6.00 3.94 -24.00
N PRO A 42 7.12 4.61 -23.66
CA PRO A 42 7.54 4.78 -22.28
C PRO A 42 6.49 5.49 -21.42
N ILE A 43 6.21 4.94 -20.25
CA ILE A 43 5.29 5.54 -19.25
C ILE A 43 6.10 6.28 -18.19
N SER A 44 5.75 7.54 -17.91
CA SER A 44 6.28 8.28 -16.76
C SER A 44 5.23 8.30 -15.64
N GLY A 45 5.46 7.54 -14.57
CA GLY A 45 4.54 7.43 -13.44
C GLY A 45 4.64 8.62 -12.50
N CYS A 46 3.50 9.12 -12.01
CA CYS A 46 3.44 10.25 -11.07
C CYS A 46 2.22 10.10 -10.15
N GLY A 47 2.36 10.54 -8.89
CA GLY A 47 1.27 10.60 -7.93
C GLY A 47 1.60 9.89 -6.62
N GLY A 48 1.80 10.65 -5.54
CA GLY A 48 1.88 10.07 -4.20
C GLY A 48 3.13 9.28 -3.84
N VAL A 49 4.24 9.48 -4.54
CA VAL A 49 5.55 8.98 -4.11
C VAL A 49 5.99 9.72 -2.85
N VAL A 50 6.16 8.99 -1.75
CA VAL A 50 6.67 9.53 -0.49
C VAL A 50 7.84 8.74 0.11
N GLU A 51 8.16 7.56 -0.44
CA GLU A 51 9.32 6.77 -0.06
C GLU A 51 9.87 5.93 -1.24
N GLY A 52 11.06 5.34 -1.07
CA GLY A 52 11.69 4.54 -2.12
C GLY A 52 10.89 3.31 -2.55
N SER A 53 10.12 2.71 -1.62
CA SER A 53 9.24 1.58 -1.91
C SER A 53 8.17 1.95 -2.94
N ASP A 54 7.76 3.22 -3.00
CA ASP A 54 6.78 3.70 -3.97
C ASP A 54 7.33 3.74 -5.39
N ILE A 55 8.61 4.12 -5.56
CA ILE A 55 9.29 4.08 -6.86
C ILE A 55 9.32 2.65 -7.40
N VAL A 56 9.64 1.70 -6.53
CA VAL A 56 9.64 0.28 -6.87
C VAL A 56 8.25 -0.18 -7.32
N LYS A 57 7.18 0.21 -6.61
CA LYS A 57 5.79 -0.11 -7.01
C LYS A 57 5.47 0.43 -8.41
N TYR A 58 5.89 1.67 -8.71
CA TYR A 58 5.67 2.27 -10.04
C TYR A 58 6.38 1.51 -11.16
N ILE A 59 7.63 1.10 -10.94
CA ILE A 59 8.39 0.34 -11.94
C ILE A 59 7.77 -1.05 -12.13
N LEU A 60 7.47 -1.75 -11.03
CA LEU A 60 6.79 -3.06 -11.07
C LEU A 60 5.45 -3.01 -11.83
N ALA A 61 4.72 -1.90 -11.74
CA ALA A 61 3.48 -1.66 -12.47
C ALA A 61 3.69 -1.30 -13.96
N GLY A 62 4.92 -0.97 -14.39
CA GLY A 62 5.24 -0.70 -15.80
C GLY A 62 5.86 0.67 -16.09
N SER A 63 6.10 1.51 -15.09
CA SER A 63 6.67 2.85 -15.32
C SER A 63 8.14 2.76 -15.77
N THR A 64 8.49 3.54 -16.79
CA THR A 64 9.88 3.73 -17.26
C THR A 64 10.62 4.76 -16.42
N THR A 65 9.94 5.84 -16.03
CA THR A 65 10.44 6.86 -15.11
C THR A 65 9.40 7.13 -14.04
N VAL A 66 9.83 7.66 -12.89
CA VAL A 66 8.95 8.01 -11.77
C VAL A 66 9.17 9.47 -11.39
N GLN A 67 8.10 10.26 -11.36
CA GLN A 67 8.13 11.68 -11.03
C GLN A 67 7.87 11.90 -9.54
N VAL A 68 8.56 12.89 -8.99
CA VAL A 68 8.44 13.28 -7.58
C VAL A 68 8.28 14.79 -7.49
N CYS A 69 7.24 15.22 -6.77
CA CYS A 69 6.86 16.62 -6.65
C CYS A 69 6.72 17.01 -5.17
N PHE A 70 5.75 16.42 -4.47
CA PHE A 70 5.45 16.72 -3.05
C PHE A 70 6.68 16.64 -2.13
N LEU A 71 7.49 15.59 -2.23
CA LEU A 71 8.69 15.43 -1.40
C LEU A 71 9.72 16.55 -1.65
N VAL A 72 9.89 16.97 -2.90
CA VAL A 72 10.85 18.03 -3.26
C VAL A 72 10.39 19.37 -2.69
N TYR A 73 9.11 19.69 -2.81
CA TYR A 73 8.54 20.90 -2.21
C TYR A 73 8.67 20.94 -0.68
N THR A 74 8.54 19.77 -0.03
CA THR A 74 8.46 19.70 1.44
C THR A 74 9.84 19.57 2.10
N TYR A 75 10.75 18.83 1.48
CA TYR A 75 12.03 18.42 2.09
C TYR A 75 13.27 18.78 1.26
N GLY A 76 13.08 19.44 0.11
CA GLY A 76 14.16 19.83 -0.80
C GLY A 76 14.68 18.68 -1.67
N TYR A 77 15.68 18.99 -2.51
CA TYR A 77 16.20 18.06 -3.52
C TYR A 77 16.97 16.85 -2.96
N SER A 78 17.42 16.89 -1.70
CA SER A 78 18.16 15.79 -1.06
C SER A 78 17.34 14.49 -0.98
N VAL A 79 16.01 14.57 -1.04
CA VAL A 79 15.13 13.39 -1.12
C VAL A 79 15.47 12.49 -2.30
N ILE A 80 15.94 13.05 -3.42
CA ILE A 80 16.26 12.28 -4.63
C ILE A 80 17.41 11.30 -4.37
N GLU A 81 18.43 11.70 -3.61
CA GLU A 81 19.53 10.80 -3.24
C GLU A 81 19.04 9.62 -2.40
N LYS A 82 18.16 9.88 -1.44
CA LYS A 82 17.57 8.83 -0.60
C LYS A 82 16.76 7.85 -1.46
N LEU A 83 15.91 8.38 -2.33
CA LEU A 83 15.08 7.58 -3.23
C LEU A 83 15.91 6.69 -4.16
N ASN A 84 17.01 7.23 -4.71
CA ASN A 84 17.94 6.44 -5.54
C ASN A 84 18.64 5.34 -4.72
N ARG A 85 19.08 5.62 -3.49
CA ARG A 85 19.68 4.60 -2.61
C ARG A 85 18.69 3.48 -2.27
N ASP A 86 17.44 3.83 -1.95
CA ASP A 86 16.40 2.85 -1.63
C ASP A 86 16.11 1.95 -2.85
N LEU A 87 16.07 2.52 -4.06
CA LEU A 87 15.88 1.78 -5.31
C LEU A 87 17.05 0.82 -5.59
N LEU A 88 18.29 1.30 -5.46
CA LEU A 88 19.49 0.46 -5.64
C LEU A 88 19.52 -0.68 -4.62
N SER A 89 19.19 -0.40 -3.35
CA SER A 89 19.13 -1.42 -2.31
C SER A 89 18.08 -2.50 -2.62
N TYR A 90 16.92 -2.12 -3.17
CA TYR A 90 15.91 -3.08 -3.64
C TYR A 90 16.45 -3.93 -4.80
N MET A 91 17.13 -3.31 -5.77
CA MET A 91 17.74 -4.01 -6.90
C MET A 91 18.80 -5.02 -6.44
N ASP A 92 19.72 -4.61 -5.57
CA ASP A 92 20.77 -5.48 -5.01
C ASP A 92 20.16 -6.66 -4.24
N LYS A 93 19.14 -6.39 -3.40
CA LYS A 93 18.44 -7.41 -2.62
C LYS A 93 17.74 -8.45 -3.50
N HIS A 94 17.36 -8.11 -4.72
CA HIS A 94 16.65 -9.01 -5.65
C HIS A 94 17.50 -9.46 -6.83
N GLY A 95 18.78 -9.07 -6.88
CA GLY A 95 19.70 -9.45 -7.95
C GLY A 95 19.35 -8.84 -9.31
N TYR A 96 18.71 -7.67 -9.33
CA TYR A 96 18.41 -6.94 -10.56
C TYR A 96 19.60 -6.08 -10.99
N HIS A 97 20.00 -6.16 -12.24
CA HIS A 97 21.09 -5.36 -12.81
C HIS A 97 20.60 -4.14 -13.60
N SER A 98 19.31 -4.10 -13.93
CA SER A 98 18.69 -2.99 -14.63
C SER A 98 17.21 -2.82 -14.27
N ILE A 99 16.70 -1.59 -14.39
CA ILE A 99 15.27 -1.27 -14.18
C ILE A 99 14.38 -2.10 -15.11
N GLY A 100 14.85 -2.41 -16.32
CA GLY A 100 14.11 -3.17 -17.32
C GLY A 100 13.78 -4.60 -16.89
N GLU A 101 14.59 -5.22 -16.03
CA GLU A 101 14.41 -6.62 -15.60
C GLU A 101 13.17 -6.84 -14.73
N PHE A 102 12.70 -5.80 -14.05
CA PHE A 102 11.52 -5.88 -13.17
C PHE A 102 10.39 -4.92 -13.55
N ARG A 103 10.57 -4.14 -14.62
CA ARG A 103 9.54 -3.23 -15.09
C ARG A 103 8.34 -4.00 -15.63
N GLY A 104 7.16 -3.71 -15.09
CA GLY A 104 5.90 -4.31 -15.55
C GLY A 104 5.67 -5.75 -15.12
N VAL A 105 6.49 -6.29 -14.20
CA VAL A 105 6.31 -7.68 -13.69
C VAL A 105 4.95 -7.86 -13.00
N VAL A 106 4.37 -6.79 -12.43
CA VAL A 106 3.04 -6.81 -11.77
C VAL A 106 2.00 -6.20 -12.70
N THR A 107 1.78 -6.85 -13.84
CA THR A 107 0.75 -6.49 -14.84
C THR A 107 0.12 -7.75 -15.45
N GLY A 108 -0.86 -7.60 -16.33
CA GLY A 108 -1.49 -8.70 -17.06
C GLY A 108 -2.04 -9.79 -16.14
N ASP A 109 -1.66 -11.05 -16.39
CA ASP A 109 -2.15 -12.24 -15.67
C ASP A 109 -1.90 -12.23 -14.15
N ARG A 110 -0.95 -11.40 -13.67
CA ARG A 110 -0.74 -11.23 -12.23
C ARG A 110 -1.86 -10.44 -11.54
N ILE A 111 -2.64 -9.68 -12.30
CA ILE A 111 -3.78 -8.89 -11.81
C ILE A 111 -5.07 -9.53 -12.33
N LYS A 112 -5.75 -10.25 -11.45
CA LYS A 112 -7.02 -10.90 -11.78
C LYS A 112 -8.15 -9.89 -11.89
N SER A 113 -9.08 -10.13 -12.81
CA SER A 113 -10.31 -9.35 -12.90
C SER A 113 -11.20 -9.58 -11.68
N LEU A 114 -12.19 -8.70 -11.47
CA LEU A 114 -13.21 -8.90 -10.43
C LEU A 114 -14.02 -10.20 -10.61
N ARG A 115 -14.02 -10.78 -11.82
CA ARG A 115 -14.68 -12.05 -12.12
C ARG A 115 -13.77 -13.24 -11.79
N ASP A 116 -12.47 -13.12 -12.05
CA ASP A 116 -11.51 -14.22 -11.93
C ASP A 116 -10.81 -14.28 -10.56
N VAL A 117 -10.92 -13.20 -9.77
CA VAL A 117 -10.37 -13.17 -8.42
C VAL A 117 -11.15 -14.13 -7.52
N SER A 118 -10.45 -15.11 -6.95
CA SER A 118 -11.05 -16.05 -6.01
C SER A 118 -11.49 -15.32 -4.74
N ARG A 119 -12.72 -15.57 -4.31
CA ARG A 119 -13.26 -15.11 -3.02
C ARG A 119 -13.16 -16.17 -1.92
N ALA A 120 -12.42 -17.24 -2.18
CA ALA A 120 -12.15 -18.25 -1.16
C ALA A 120 -11.28 -17.64 -0.05
N LYS A 121 -11.53 -18.07 1.19
CA LYS A 121 -10.74 -17.63 2.36
C LYS A 121 -9.40 -18.36 2.37
N THR A 122 -8.39 -17.78 1.74
CA THR A 122 -7.06 -18.38 1.60
C THR A 122 -6.07 -17.92 2.68
N GLN A 123 -6.48 -16.97 3.52
CA GLN A 123 -5.62 -16.38 4.55
C GLN A 123 -6.27 -16.52 5.93
N ILE A 124 -5.43 -16.53 6.95
CA ILE A 124 -5.82 -16.46 8.35
C ILE A 124 -4.86 -15.53 9.10
N ALA A 125 -5.37 -14.80 10.08
CA ALA A 125 -4.53 -13.99 10.94
C ALA A 125 -3.76 -14.90 11.93
N VAL A 126 -2.58 -14.46 12.34
CA VAL A 126 -1.78 -15.09 13.40
C VAL A 126 -1.32 -13.99 14.35
N ILE A 127 -1.45 -14.23 15.65
CA ILE A 127 -1.03 -13.28 16.69
C ILE A 127 0.21 -13.83 17.38
N ASP A 128 1.27 -13.03 17.37
CA ASP A 128 2.51 -13.23 18.11
C ASP A 128 2.25 -12.84 19.59
N PRO A 129 2.21 -13.82 20.52
CA PRO A 129 1.90 -13.55 21.92
C PRO A 129 2.98 -12.73 22.63
N ASP A 130 4.23 -12.76 22.16
CA ASP A 130 5.35 -12.06 22.80
C ASP A 130 5.34 -10.55 22.46
N LYS A 131 4.76 -10.19 21.32
CA LYS A 131 4.56 -8.79 20.91
C LYS A 131 3.21 -8.22 21.32
N CYS A 132 2.28 -9.08 21.73
CA CYS A 132 0.94 -8.66 22.10
C CYS A 132 0.96 -7.91 23.44
N VAL A 133 0.35 -6.72 23.46
CA VAL A 133 0.27 -5.87 24.66
C VAL A 133 -1.14 -5.85 25.27
N GLY A 134 -2.04 -6.72 24.79
CA GLY A 134 -3.40 -6.83 25.32
C GLY A 134 -4.29 -5.60 25.13
N CYS A 135 -4.01 -4.74 24.14
CA CYS A 135 -4.75 -3.49 23.92
C CYS A 135 -6.18 -3.66 23.35
N LYS A 136 -6.58 -4.88 22.98
CA LYS A 136 -7.92 -5.26 22.46
C LYS A 136 -8.42 -4.62 21.16
N ARG A 137 -7.69 -3.66 20.57
CA ARG A 137 -8.06 -3.02 19.29
C ARG A 137 -8.39 -3.99 18.15
N CYS A 138 -7.68 -5.13 18.07
CA CYS A 138 -7.94 -6.14 17.06
C CYS A 138 -9.29 -6.85 17.28
N THR A 139 -9.66 -7.09 18.52
CA THR A 139 -10.97 -7.65 18.89
C THR A 139 -12.08 -6.66 18.55
N ASP A 140 -11.92 -5.38 18.93
CA ASP A 140 -12.94 -4.34 18.72
C ASP A 140 -13.27 -4.09 17.24
N ILE A 141 -12.27 -4.22 16.35
CA ILE A 141 -12.44 -3.99 14.90
C ILE A 141 -12.93 -5.24 14.15
N CYS A 142 -12.96 -6.41 14.80
CA CYS A 142 -13.30 -7.66 14.12
C CYS A 142 -14.81 -7.84 14.00
N ILE A 143 -15.36 -7.54 12.83
CA ILE A 143 -16.80 -7.73 12.54
C ILE A 143 -17.25 -9.20 12.44
N TYR A 144 -16.31 -10.14 12.55
CA TYR A 144 -16.55 -11.59 12.38
C TYR A 144 -16.45 -12.38 13.69
N ASP A 145 -16.18 -11.72 14.81
CA ASP A 145 -15.87 -12.36 16.10
C ASP A 145 -14.74 -13.41 15.97
N GLY A 146 -13.78 -13.15 15.09
CA GLY A 146 -12.68 -14.05 14.75
C GLY A 146 -11.49 -14.01 15.71
N ILE A 147 -11.57 -13.20 16.77
CA ILE A 147 -10.48 -12.92 17.70
C ILE A 147 -11.00 -12.96 19.12
N ASP A 148 -10.53 -13.91 19.91
CA ASP A 148 -10.80 -14.01 21.33
C ASP A 148 -9.75 -13.27 22.14
N PHE A 149 -10.11 -12.84 23.35
CA PHE A 149 -9.19 -12.25 24.30
C PHE A 149 -9.11 -13.12 25.55
N CYS A 150 -7.92 -13.59 25.89
CA CYS A 150 -7.66 -14.40 27.07
C CYS A 150 -7.25 -13.50 28.25
N PRO A 151 -8.10 -13.32 29.28
CA PRO A 151 -7.80 -12.40 30.39
C PRO A 151 -6.57 -12.83 31.21
N GLY A 152 -6.30 -14.14 31.31
CA GLY A 152 -5.17 -14.67 32.06
C GLY A 152 -3.81 -14.36 31.44
N SER A 153 -3.67 -14.58 30.13
CA SER A 153 -2.43 -14.26 29.39
C SER A 153 -2.36 -12.82 28.90
N LYS A 154 -3.44 -12.04 29.05
CA LYS A 154 -3.64 -10.70 28.47
C LYS A 154 -3.42 -10.64 26.96
N ASN A 155 -3.50 -11.78 26.28
CA ASN A 155 -3.24 -11.90 24.85
C ASN A 155 -4.52 -12.16 24.07
N ALA A 156 -4.54 -11.69 22.83
CA ALA A 156 -5.55 -12.03 21.85
C ALA A 156 -5.15 -13.31 21.11
N SER A 157 -6.12 -14.13 20.73
CA SER A 157 -5.94 -15.35 19.96
C SER A 157 -6.95 -15.43 18.82
N ILE A 158 -6.53 -15.99 17.69
CA ILE A 158 -7.39 -16.16 16.51
C ILE A 158 -8.20 -17.45 16.66
N ASN A 159 -9.49 -17.38 16.33
CA ASN A 159 -10.39 -18.52 16.38
C ASN A 159 -10.89 -18.92 14.98
N PRO A 160 -11.63 -20.03 14.83
CA PRO A 160 -12.06 -20.54 13.53
C PRO A 160 -12.98 -19.60 12.72
N LYS A 161 -13.63 -18.61 13.36
CA LYS A 161 -14.49 -17.62 12.68
C LYS A 161 -13.69 -16.58 11.89
N CYS A 162 -12.36 -16.54 12.03
CA CYS A 162 -11.51 -15.63 11.28
C CYS A 162 -11.74 -15.72 9.76
N ASP A 163 -12.17 -14.60 9.17
CA ASP A 163 -12.45 -14.49 7.75
C ASP A 163 -11.18 -14.39 6.88
N GLY A 164 -10.08 -13.93 7.47
CA GLY A 164 -8.84 -13.66 6.73
C GLY A 164 -8.81 -12.29 6.03
N CYS A 165 -9.70 -11.36 6.39
CA CYS A 165 -9.84 -10.06 5.72
C CYS A 165 -8.63 -9.11 5.85
N GLY A 166 -7.70 -9.37 6.79
CA GLY A 166 -6.49 -8.57 6.96
C GLY A 166 -6.66 -7.22 7.65
N LEU A 167 -7.83 -6.91 8.23
CA LEU A 167 -8.06 -5.62 8.90
C LEU A 167 -7.28 -5.49 10.22
N CYS A 168 -7.23 -6.55 11.03
CA CYS A 168 -6.60 -6.53 12.35
C CYS A 168 -5.10 -6.14 12.38
N PRO A 169 -4.21 -6.59 11.46
CA PRO A 169 -2.82 -6.11 11.46
C PRO A 169 -2.69 -4.60 11.25
N SER A 170 -3.56 -3.97 10.46
CA SER A 170 -3.55 -2.51 10.25
C SER A 170 -3.87 -1.71 11.51
N PHE A 171 -4.53 -2.32 12.49
CA PHE A 171 -4.90 -1.68 13.76
C PHE A 171 -3.97 -2.07 14.93
N CYS A 172 -3.04 -3.01 14.73
CA CYS A 172 -2.14 -3.45 15.79
C CYS A 172 -0.99 -2.44 16.01
N PRO A 173 -0.91 -1.76 17.16
CA PRO A 173 0.11 -0.73 17.39
C PRO A 173 1.52 -1.30 17.58
N LYS A 174 1.66 -2.62 17.76
CA LYS A 174 2.94 -3.30 17.98
C LYS A 174 3.33 -4.24 16.84
N GLY A 175 2.54 -4.30 15.76
CA GLY A 175 2.80 -5.23 14.67
C GLY A 175 2.82 -6.70 15.11
N ALA A 176 2.02 -7.05 16.13
CA ALA A 176 1.93 -8.39 16.68
C ALA A 176 1.08 -9.35 15.83
N ILE A 177 0.46 -8.87 14.74
CA ILE A 177 -0.46 -9.64 13.93
C ILE A 177 0.08 -9.73 12.51
N SER A 178 0.10 -10.92 11.94
CA SER A 178 0.47 -11.19 10.56
C SER A 178 -0.62 -12.02 9.86
N MET A 179 -0.58 -12.08 8.54
CA MET A 179 -1.45 -12.94 7.73
C MET A 179 -0.62 -14.11 7.19
N THR A 180 -1.17 -15.31 7.29
CA THR A 180 -0.57 -16.53 6.71
C THR A 180 -1.57 -17.24 5.82
N ALA A 181 -1.07 -18.11 4.94
CA ALA A 181 -1.94 -19.04 4.23
C ALA A 181 -2.73 -19.89 5.24
N ARG A 182 -4.01 -20.13 4.91
CA ARG A 182 -4.89 -21.05 5.65
C ARG A 182 -4.59 -22.50 5.29
#